data_AF-A0A392QB92-F1
#
_entry.id   AF-A0A392QB92-F1
#
_cell.length_a   1.000
_cell.length_b   1.000
_cell.length_c   1.000
_cell.angle_alpha   90.00
_cell.angle_beta   90.00
_cell.angle_gamma   90.00
#
_symmetry.space_group_name_H-M   'P 1'
#
loop_
_entity.id
_entity.type
_entity.pdbx_description
1 polymer ?
#
loop_
_entity_poly.entity_id
_entity_poly.type
_entity_poly.pdbx_seq_one_letter_code
_entity_poly.pdbx_strand_id
1 'polypeptide(L)'
;MLEKCCVQDLLVKNQGDHKDSLYDVDVVVKVLQCYVLGMSSDSAAKVQTVGRLVDGYLSQVARDQMLKVESFKLLIEVLPQNARECDDNLYKVIDMYLK
;
A
#
# COMPACT_ATOMS: atom_id res chain seq x y z
N MET A 1 -10.03 -1.83 12.26
CA MET A 1 -9.93 -2.77 11.13
C MET A 1 -9.78 -1.93 9.87
N LEU A 2 -8.85 -2.28 8.98
CA LEU A 2 -8.24 -1.37 7.99
C LEU A 2 -9.23 -0.65 7.06
N GLU A 3 -10.41 -1.22 6.83
CA GLU A 3 -11.47 -0.63 6.01
C GLU A 3 -12.04 0.70 6.54
N LYS A 4 -11.71 1.08 7.78
CA LYS A 4 -12.08 2.37 8.39
C LYS A 4 -10.94 3.38 8.43
N CYS A 5 -9.75 3.00 7.99
CA CYS A 5 -8.57 3.86 8.00
C CYS A 5 -8.57 4.80 6.79
N CYS A 6 -7.92 5.94 6.97
CA CYS A 6 -7.55 6.85 5.89
C CYS A 6 -6.06 6.71 5.56
N VAL A 7 -5.62 7.27 4.44
CA VAL A 7 -4.22 7.18 4.00
C VAL A 7 -3.24 7.72 5.05
N GLN A 8 -3.65 8.75 5.81
CA GLN A 8 -2.82 9.36 6.85
C GLN A 8 -2.49 8.38 7.98
N ASP A 9 -3.39 7.43 8.26
CA ASP A 9 -3.18 6.40 9.29
C ASP A 9 -2.06 5.42 8.92
N LEU A 10 -1.70 5.33 7.63
CA LEU A 10 -0.63 4.46 7.12
C LEU A 10 0.72 5.18 7.01
N LEU A 11 0.78 6.50 7.26
CA LEU A 11 1.99 7.31 7.13
C LEU A 11 2.91 7.16 8.35
N VAL A 12 3.42 5.95 8.57
CA VAL A 12 4.39 5.64 9.62
C VAL A 12 5.73 6.25 9.24
N LYS A 13 6.20 7.24 10.00
CA LYS A 13 7.52 7.85 9.74
C LYS A 13 8.65 6.87 10.01
N ASN A 14 9.61 6.83 9.11
CA ASN A 14 10.87 6.12 9.36
C ASN A 14 11.70 6.90 10.40
N GLN A 15 12.22 6.21 11.41
CA GLN A 15 13.06 6.82 12.47
C GLN A 15 14.57 6.60 12.24
N GLY A 16 14.96 6.03 11.10
CA GLY A 16 16.36 5.84 10.73
C GLY A 16 17.11 7.16 10.48
N ASP A 17 18.41 7.17 10.79
CA ASP A 17 19.23 8.39 10.84
C ASP A 17 19.70 8.89 9.45
N HIS A 18 19.62 8.08 8.37
CA HIS A 18 20.19 8.45 7.07
C HIS A 18 19.47 7.84 5.84
N LYS A 19 19.12 8.68 4.86
CA LYS A 19 18.88 8.39 3.43
C LYS A 19 17.86 7.29 3.04
N ASP A 20 17.07 6.79 3.97
CA ASP A 20 15.97 5.88 3.65
C ASP A 20 14.70 6.65 3.28
N SER A 21 13.70 5.91 2.79
CA SER A 21 12.36 6.44 2.53
C SER A 21 11.79 7.15 3.77
N LEU A 22 11.05 8.24 3.54
CA LEU A 22 10.39 9.05 4.57
C LEU A 22 9.42 8.23 5.43
N TYR A 23 8.82 7.20 4.84
CA TYR A 23 7.85 6.33 5.48
C TYR A 23 8.36 4.90 5.59
N ASP A 24 8.04 4.24 6.71
CA ASP A 24 8.31 2.82 6.90
C ASP A 24 7.24 1.99 6.15
N VAL A 25 7.52 1.76 4.87
CA VAL A 25 6.65 0.98 3.99
C VAL A 25 6.59 -0.49 4.41
N ASP A 26 7.68 -1.03 4.94
CA ASP A 26 7.77 -2.45 5.29
C ASP A 26 6.84 -2.80 6.46
N VAL A 27 6.64 -1.87 7.41
CA VAL A 27 5.61 -2.01 8.45
C VAL A 27 4.22 -2.09 7.84
N VAL A 28 3.89 -1.23 6.87
CA VAL A 28 2.57 -1.25 6.22
C VAL A 28 2.36 -2.53 5.43
N VAL A 29 3.39 -3.02 4.72
CA VAL A 29 3.36 -4.33 4.04
C VAL A 29 3.02 -5.45 5.02
N LYS A 30 3.67 -5.51 6.18
CA LYS A 30 3.37 -6.52 7.21
C LYS A 30 1.95 -6.44 7.73
N VAL A 31 1.44 -5.23 7.97
CA VAL A 31 0.05 -5.00 8.40
C VAL A 31 -0.93 -5.52 7.34
N LEU A 32 -0.67 -5.25 6.05
CA LEU A 32 -1.50 -5.74 4.95
C LEU A 32 -1.42 -7.26 4.79
N GLN A 33 -0.24 -7.87 4.96
CA GLN A 33 -0.09 -9.32 4.96
C GLN A 33 -0.91 -9.97 6.08
N CYS A 34 -0.83 -9.44 7.30
CA CYS A 34 -1.65 -9.91 8.42
C CYS A 34 -3.15 -9.76 8.14
N TYR A 35 -3.56 -8.65 7.51
CA TYR A 35 -4.94 -8.45 7.11
C TYR A 35 -5.41 -9.53 6.14
N VAL A 36 -4.65 -9.78 5.07
CA VAL A 36 -5.00 -10.77 4.04
C VAL A 36 -5.02 -12.19 4.59
N LEU A 37 -4.07 -12.56 5.46
CA LEU A 37 -4.07 -13.85 6.15
C LEU A 37 -5.30 -14.06 7.05
N GLY A 38 -5.86 -12.98 7.60
CA GLY A 38 -7.05 -13.01 8.46
C GLY A 38 -8.38 -12.88 7.71
N MET A 39 -8.37 -12.74 6.38
CA MET A 39 -9.59 -12.56 5.60
C MET A 39 -10.41 -13.86 5.50
N SER A 40 -11.73 -13.74 5.66
CA SER A 40 -12.69 -14.80 5.31
C SER A 40 -13.32 -14.56 3.94
N SER A 41 -13.89 -15.62 3.33
CA SER A 41 -14.49 -15.60 1.99
C SER A 41 -15.58 -14.54 1.77
N ASP A 42 -16.30 -14.13 2.82
CA ASP A 42 -17.35 -13.09 2.76
C ASP A 42 -16.81 -11.65 2.81
N SER A 43 -15.50 -11.44 2.75
CA SER A 43 -14.86 -10.13 2.93
C SER A 43 -14.66 -9.34 1.64
N ALA A 44 -15.31 -9.71 0.52
CA ALA A 44 -15.07 -9.10 -0.80
C ALA A 44 -15.25 -7.57 -0.81
N ALA A 45 -16.36 -7.04 -0.30
CA ALA A 45 -16.57 -5.59 -0.23
C ALA A 45 -15.57 -4.85 0.69
N LYS A 46 -15.09 -5.56 1.73
CA LYS A 46 -14.07 -5.02 2.65
C LYS A 46 -12.71 -4.94 1.97
N VAL A 47 -12.36 -5.95 1.16
CA VAL A 47 -11.06 -5.97 0.46
C VAL A 47 -10.96 -4.87 -0.58
N GLN A 48 -12.04 -4.54 -1.27
CA GLN A 48 -12.06 -3.43 -2.23
C GLN A 48 -11.88 -2.07 -1.54
N THR A 49 -12.41 -1.93 -0.33
CA THR A 49 -12.22 -0.73 0.49
C THR A 49 -10.76 -0.58 0.90
N VAL A 50 -10.13 -1.67 1.31
CA VAL A 50 -8.69 -1.71 1.61
C VAL A 50 -7.84 -1.50 0.34
N GLY A 51 -8.26 -2.02 -0.81
CA GLY A 51 -7.61 -1.76 -2.11
C GLY A 51 -7.51 -0.27 -2.41
N ARG A 52 -8.61 0.48 -2.28
CA ARG A 52 -8.61 1.94 -2.45
C ARG A 52 -7.71 2.66 -1.45
N LEU A 53 -7.67 2.19 -0.20
CA LEU A 53 -6.77 2.73 0.83
C LEU A 53 -5.30 2.54 0.43
N VAL A 54 -4.94 1.34 -0.03
CA VAL A 54 -3.58 1.02 -0.47
C VAL A 54 -3.19 1.79 -1.72
N ASP A 55 -4.08 1.98 -2.69
CA ASP A 55 -3.81 2.80 -3.88
C ASP A 55 -3.55 4.27 -3.52
N GLY A 56 -4.29 4.80 -2.54
CA GLY A 56 -4.05 6.13 -1.99
C GLY A 56 -2.70 6.24 -1.28
N TYR A 57 -2.31 5.22 -0.53
CA TYR A 57 -0.99 5.14 0.12
C TYR A 57 0.14 5.02 -0.90
N LEU A 58 0.01 4.13 -1.88
CA LEU A 58 0.91 3.97 -3.01
C LEU A 58 1.16 5.30 -3.72
N SER A 59 0.11 6.10 -3.95
CA SER A 59 0.23 7.43 -4.56
C SER A 59 1.04 8.44 -3.72
N GLN A 60 1.06 8.29 -2.39
CA GLN A 60 1.87 9.14 -1.51
C GLN A 60 3.34 8.73 -1.54
N VAL A 61 3.61 7.42 -1.43
CA VAL A 61 4.99 6.90 -1.33
C VAL A 61 5.68 6.81 -2.68
N ALA A 62 4.95 6.76 -3.80
CA ALA A 62 5.53 6.70 -5.14
C ALA A 62 6.42 7.91 -5.49
N ARG A 63 6.22 9.05 -4.84
CA ARG A 63 7.03 10.27 -5.03
C ARG A 63 8.32 10.27 -4.23
N ASP A 64 8.49 9.30 -3.35
CA ASP A 64 9.69 9.19 -2.54
C ASP A 64 10.81 8.54 -3.36
N GLN A 65 11.80 9.36 -3.73
CA GLN A 65 12.96 8.91 -4.51
C GLN A 65 13.84 7.89 -3.77
N MET A 66 13.72 7.80 -2.46
CA MET A 66 14.46 6.82 -1.65
C MET A 66 13.67 5.52 -1.46
N LEU A 67 12.44 5.43 -1.98
CA LEU A 67 11.64 4.20 -1.93
C LEU A 67 12.23 3.12 -2.85
N LYS A 68 12.60 2.00 -2.24
CA LYS A 68 13.12 0.83 -2.95
C LYS A 68 12.04 0.17 -3.79
N VAL A 69 12.43 -0.30 -4.97
CA VAL A 69 11.51 -0.95 -5.92
C VAL A 69 10.92 -2.23 -5.35
N GLU A 70 11.67 -2.93 -4.51
CA GLU A 70 11.23 -4.15 -3.84
C GLU A 70 10.05 -3.85 -2.89
N SER A 71 10.17 -2.83 -2.05
CA SER A 71 9.09 -2.43 -1.12
C SER A 71 7.86 -1.93 -1.88
N PHE A 72 8.06 -1.17 -2.97
CA PHE A 72 6.95 -0.70 -3.82
C PHE A 72 6.20 -1.88 -4.47
N LYS A 73 6.93 -2.86 -5.02
CA LYS A 73 6.34 -4.09 -5.59
C LYS A 73 5.55 -4.88 -4.56
N LEU A 74 6.10 -5.05 -3.35
CA LEU A 74 5.43 -5.77 -2.27
C LEU A 74 4.07 -5.14 -1.90
N LEU A 75 3.95 -3.81 -1.88
CA LEU A 75 2.68 -3.14 -1.65
C LEU A 75 1.63 -3.42 -2.74
N ILE A 76 2.06 -3.59 -3.98
CA ILE A 76 1.16 -3.90 -5.11
C ILE A 76 0.65 -5.33 -5.01
N GLU A 77 1.56 -6.26 -4.70
CA GLU A 77 1.33 -7.71 -4.72
C GLU A 77 0.66 -8.24 -3.43
N VAL A 78 0.70 -7.49 -2.32
CA VAL A 78 0.17 -7.96 -1.03
C VAL A 78 -1.34 -8.22 -1.05
N LEU A 79 -2.09 -7.49 -1.88
CA LEU A 79 -3.55 -7.63 -1.96
C LEU A 79 -3.96 -8.68 -3.00
N PRO A 80 -5.07 -9.40 -2.78
CA PRO A 80 -5.60 -10.34 -3.75
C PRO A 80 -6.11 -9.62 -5.02
N GLN A 81 -6.20 -10.35 -6.13
CA GLN A 81 -6.60 -9.79 -7.44
C GLN A 81 -7.97 -9.10 -7.42
N ASN A 82 -8.91 -9.53 -6.57
CA ASN A 82 -10.23 -8.92 -6.46
C ASN A 82 -10.27 -7.65 -5.57
N ALA A 83 -9.13 -7.20 -5.03
CA ALA A 83 -9.06 -5.98 -4.25
C ALA A 83 -9.24 -4.71 -5.10
N ARG A 84 -9.07 -4.81 -6.41
CA ARG A 84 -9.27 -3.72 -7.38
C ARG A 84 -10.33 -4.11 -8.39
N GLU A 85 -11.23 -3.18 -8.68
CA GLU A 85 -12.19 -3.32 -9.79
C GLU A 85 -11.54 -2.95 -11.14
N CYS A 86 -10.52 -2.10 -11.10
CA CYS A 86 -9.78 -1.60 -12.25
C CYS A 86 -8.36 -1.20 -11.82
N ASP A 87 -7.39 -1.40 -12.72
CA ASP A 87 -5.96 -1.13 -12.47
C ASP A 87 -5.49 0.26 -12.94
N ASP A 88 -6.39 1.14 -13.41
CA ASP A 88 -6.03 2.48 -13.90
C ASP A 88 -5.25 3.30 -12.87
N ASN A 89 -5.64 3.21 -11.59
CA ASN A 89 -4.94 3.88 -10.50
C ASN A 89 -3.56 3.27 -10.27
N LEU A 90 -3.44 1.94 -10.39
CA LEU A 90 -2.17 1.24 -10.27
C LEU A 90 -1.19 1.68 -11.37
N TYR A 91 -1.64 1.75 -12.63
CA TYR A 91 -0.80 2.26 -13.72
C TYR A 91 -0.35 3.71 -13.51
N LYS A 92 -1.23 4.59 -13.01
CA LYS A 92 -0.87 5.98 -12.67
C LYS A 92 0.19 6.06 -11.58
N VAL A 93 0.09 5.22 -10.55
CA VAL A 93 1.08 5.18 -9.47
C VAL A 93 2.41 4.62 -9.98
N ILE A 94 2.39 3.58 -10.81
CA ILE A 94 3.61 3.03 -11.42
C ILE A 94 4.32 4.09 -12.26
N ASP A 95 3.59 4.81 -13.12
CA ASP A 95 4.13 5.93 -13.88
C ASP A 95 4.70 7.04 -12.98
N MET A 96 4.05 7.32 -11.84
CA MET A 96 4.56 8.29 -10.86
C MET A 96 5.85 7.81 -10.18
N TYR A 97 5.98 6.52 -9.88
CA TYR A 97 7.16 5.93 -9.26
C TYR A 97 8.37 5.87 -10.20
N LEU A 98 8.12 5.67 -11.50
CA LEU A 98 9.17 5.57 -12.51
C LEU A 98 9.70 6.93 -13.01
N LYS A 99 9.06 8.04 -12.62
CA LYS A 99 9.44 9.41 -12.99
C LYS A 99 10.42 10.01 -11.98
#